data_AF-A0A0B1SJD2-F1
#
_entry.id   AF-A0A0B1SJD2-F1
#
_cell.length_a   1.000
_cell.length_b   1.000
_cell.length_c   1.000
_cell.angle_alpha   90.00
_cell.angle_beta   90.00
_cell.angle_gamma   90.00
#
_symmetry.space_group_name_H-M   'P 1'
#
loop_
_entity.id
_entity.type
_entity.pdbx_description
1 polymer ?
#
loop_
_entity_poly.entity_id
_entity_poly.type
_entity_poly.pdbx_seq_one_letter_code
_entity_poly.pdbx_strand_id
1 'polypeptide(L)'
;MLMDPNFADIADFLRCDLLVFDYVGYGVSDGVSAEKSVYDTVERVYKYATDDLGYDPNDIILIGFSLGTAAMVHIASQNPDLGAVVLIAPFMSLWRVFLRRSNINPSMDMFPSYEKALTIHCPTLVCHGKKDVIVDQKHGLAMKERDTKL
;
A
#
# COMPACT_ATOMS: atom_id res chain seq x y z
N MET A 1 4.33 31.15 -6.28
CA MET A 1 4.90 29.80 -6.20
C MET A 1 3.96 29.04 -5.28
N LEU A 2 3.01 28.27 -5.83
CA LEU A 2 2.15 27.41 -5.00
C LEU A 2 3.11 26.44 -4.31
N MET A 3 3.26 26.54 -2.98
CA MET A 3 3.87 25.45 -2.23
C MET A 3 3.02 24.22 -2.51
N ASP A 4 3.65 23.14 -2.93
CA ASP A 4 3.01 21.82 -2.88
C ASP A 4 2.47 21.63 -1.45
N PRO A 5 1.20 21.26 -1.28
CA PRO A 5 0.62 21.13 0.06
C PRO A 5 1.46 20.12 0.84
N ASN A 6 1.94 20.54 2.01
CA ASN A 6 2.66 19.64 2.89
C ASN A 6 1.64 18.74 3.62
N PHE A 7 2.09 17.71 4.34
CA PHE A 7 1.16 16.79 5.00
C PHE A 7 0.21 17.48 5.99
N ALA A 8 0.62 18.55 6.67
CA ALA A 8 -0.27 19.28 7.58
C ALA A 8 -1.44 19.94 6.83
N ASP A 9 -1.18 20.53 5.66
CA ASP A 9 -2.25 21.13 4.83
C ASP A 9 -3.28 20.08 4.38
N ILE A 10 -2.81 18.86 4.08
CA ILE A 10 -3.67 17.73 3.70
C ILE A 10 -4.51 17.26 4.90
N ALA A 11 -3.88 17.12 6.08
CA ALA A 11 -4.58 16.74 7.32
C ALA A 11 -5.68 17.75 7.67
N ASP A 12 -5.37 19.05 7.60
CA ASP A 12 -6.31 20.14 7.89
C ASP A 12 -7.48 20.16 6.90
N PHE A 13 -7.19 19.96 5.61
CA PHE A 13 -8.21 19.92 4.56
C PHE A 13 -9.15 18.73 4.71
N LEU A 14 -8.60 17.54 4.98
CA LEU A 14 -9.37 16.30 5.15
C LEU A 14 -9.99 16.16 6.53
N ARG A 15 -9.55 16.98 7.51
CA ARG A 15 -9.93 16.91 8.92
C ARG A 15 -9.70 15.52 9.52
N CYS A 16 -8.50 15.00 9.30
CA CYS A 16 -8.07 13.71 9.82
C CYS A 16 -6.63 13.80 10.32
N ASP A 17 -6.26 12.85 11.19
CA ASP A 17 -4.86 12.66 11.54
C ASP A 17 -4.11 11.97 10.39
N LEU A 18 -2.84 12.32 10.19
CA LEU A 18 -1.96 11.67 9.21
C LEU A 18 -0.77 11.03 9.93
N LEU A 19 -0.70 9.71 9.86
CA LEU A 19 0.44 8.94 10.32
C LEU A 19 1.38 8.65 9.15
N VAL A 20 2.52 9.35 9.11
CA VAL A 20 3.56 9.21 8.08
C VAL A 20 4.82 8.66 8.73
N PHE A 21 5.50 7.74 8.05
CA PHE A 21 6.64 7.00 8.61
C PHE A 21 7.64 6.61 7.52
N ASP A 22 8.89 6.41 7.94
CA ASP A 22 9.96 5.86 7.11
C ASP A 22 10.07 4.34 7.31
N TYR A 23 10.21 3.59 6.21
CA TYR A 23 10.59 2.18 6.26
C TYR A 23 12.01 2.01 6.81
N VAL A 24 12.30 0.86 7.42
CA VAL A 24 13.69 0.48 7.76
C VAL A 24 14.61 0.61 6.53
N GLY A 25 15.71 1.36 6.68
CA GLY A 25 16.67 1.66 5.60
C GLY A 25 16.27 2.83 4.69
N TYR A 26 15.21 3.58 5.00
CA TYR A 26 14.77 4.77 4.29
C TYR A 26 14.80 6.00 5.21
N GLY A 27 14.94 7.19 4.61
CA GLY A 27 14.86 8.46 5.31
C GLY A 27 15.82 8.53 6.50
N VAL A 28 15.28 8.67 7.70
CA VAL A 28 16.06 8.68 8.96
C VAL A 28 16.08 7.33 9.70
N SER A 29 15.40 6.31 9.16
CA SER A 29 15.33 4.98 9.75
C SER A 29 16.53 4.12 9.35
N ASP A 30 17.36 3.75 10.34
CA ASP A 30 18.52 2.87 10.15
C ASP A 30 18.13 1.46 9.69
N GLY A 31 19.11 0.71 9.19
CA GLY A 31 18.99 -0.72 8.85
C GLY A 31 19.05 -1.01 7.35
N VAL A 32 18.64 -2.23 6.97
CA VAL A 32 18.67 -2.71 5.58
C VAL A 32 17.26 -2.88 5.05
N SER A 33 16.99 -2.25 3.90
CA SER A 33 15.72 -2.38 3.20
C SER A 33 15.58 -3.76 2.57
N ALA A 34 14.56 -4.51 2.98
CA ALA A 34 14.15 -5.79 2.43
C ALA A 34 12.63 -5.91 2.52
N GLU A 35 12.01 -6.83 1.77
CA GLU A 35 10.56 -7.04 1.83
C GLU A 35 10.07 -7.29 3.26
N LYS A 36 10.77 -8.15 4.00
CA LYS A 36 10.44 -8.44 5.39
C LYS A 36 10.50 -7.17 6.26
N SER A 37 11.52 -6.32 6.12
CA SER A 37 11.64 -5.14 6.95
C SER A 37 10.60 -4.06 6.61
N VAL A 38 10.16 -3.98 5.35
CA VAL A 38 9.01 -3.15 4.95
C VAL A 38 7.74 -3.63 5.65
N TYR A 39 7.47 -4.95 5.62
CA TYR A 39 6.32 -5.57 6.29
C TYR A 39 6.35 -5.39 7.81
N ASP A 40 7.48 -5.72 8.45
CA ASP A 40 7.66 -5.52 9.89
C ASP A 40 7.42 -4.05 10.30
N THR A 41 7.84 -3.10 9.45
CA THR A 41 7.61 -1.66 9.71
C THR A 41 6.12 -1.34 9.71
N VAL A 42 5.38 -1.69 8.66
CA VAL A 42 3.95 -1.34 8.57
C VAL A 42 3.12 -2.06 9.60
N GLU A 43 3.47 -3.29 9.97
CA GLU A 43 2.81 -4.01 11.06
C GLU A 43 2.97 -3.29 12.39
N ARG A 44 4.17 -2.72 12.65
CA ARG A 44 4.44 -1.96 13.87
C ARG A 44 3.76 -0.60 13.88
N VAL A 45 3.71 0.09 12.75
CA VAL A 45 2.99 1.35 12.60
C VAL A 45 1.49 1.14 12.80
N TYR A 46 0.93 0.08 12.21
CA TYR A 46 -0.49 -0.25 12.38
C TYR A 46 -0.83 -0.54 13.84
N LYS A 47 -0.02 -1.37 14.53
CA LYS A 47 -0.18 -1.60 15.98
C LYS A 47 -0.06 -0.33 16.80
N TYR A 48 0.87 0.56 16.47
CA TYR A 48 0.98 1.85 17.14
C TYR A 48 -0.31 2.69 16.97
N ALA A 49 -0.90 2.70 15.77
CA ALA A 49 -2.16 3.40 15.53
C ALA A 49 -3.34 2.81 16.33
N THR A 50 -3.45 1.47 16.41
CA THR A 50 -4.57 0.82 17.09
C THR A 50 -4.38 0.73 18.61
N ASP A 51 -3.20 0.34 19.07
CA ASP A 51 -2.95 -0.06 20.46
C ASP A 51 -2.50 1.13 21.32
N ASP A 52 -1.63 1.99 20.78
CA ASP A 52 -1.07 3.13 21.51
C ASP A 52 -1.88 4.42 21.29
N LEU A 53 -2.32 4.69 20.07
CA LEU A 53 -3.15 5.87 19.75
C LEU A 53 -4.66 5.61 19.89
N GLY A 54 -5.08 4.33 19.90
CA GLY A 54 -6.46 3.96 20.19
C GLY A 54 -7.45 4.16 19.04
N TYR A 55 -6.98 4.26 17.78
CA TYR A 55 -7.89 4.37 16.63
C TYR A 55 -8.61 3.05 16.37
N ASP A 56 -9.92 3.12 16.11
CA ASP A 56 -10.69 1.97 15.64
C ASP A 56 -10.23 1.59 14.22
N PRO A 57 -9.97 0.31 13.91
CA PRO A 57 -9.64 -0.12 12.55
C PRO A 57 -10.59 0.40 11.46
N ASN A 58 -11.88 0.55 11.77
CA ASN A 58 -12.89 1.04 10.81
C ASN A 58 -12.70 2.53 10.46
N ASP A 59 -11.98 3.28 11.30
CA ASP A 59 -11.65 4.69 11.07
C ASP A 59 -10.25 4.86 10.41
N ILE A 60 -9.54 3.76 10.16
CA ILE A 60 -8.21 3.78 9.55
C ILE A 60 -8.32 3.59 8.02
N ILE A 61 -7.76 4.56 7.28
CA ILE A 61 -7.60 4.49 5.83
C ILE A 61 -6.12 4.32 5.49
N LEU A 62 -5.81 3.23 4.79
CA LEU A 62 -4.45 2.96 4.31
C LEU A 62 -4.20 3.60 2.96
N ILE A 63 -3.14 4.38 2.82
CA ILE A 63 -2.77 5.03 1.54
C ILE A 63 -1.34 4.62 1.16
N GLY A 64 -1.17 4.10 -0.05
CA GLY A 64 0.13 3.67 -0.56
C GLY A 64 0.40 4.16 -1.98
N PHE A 65 1.66 4.51 -2.26
CA PHE A 65 2.14 4.83 -3.61
C PHE A 65 3.25 3.87 -4.03
N SER A 66 3.16 3.29 -5.22
CA SER A 66 4.14 2.36 -5.78
C SER A 66 4.51 1.25 -4.77
N LEU A 67 5.75 1.19 -4.26
CA LEU A 67 6.15 0.25 -3.19
C LEU A 67 5.23 0.29 -1.96
N GLY A 68 4.76 1.47 -1.57
CA GLY A 68 3.85 1.61 -0.45
C GLY A 68 2.53 0.86 -0.66
N THR A 69 2.09 0.64 -1.91
CA THR A 69 0.88 -0.15 -2.19
C THR A 69 1.03 -1.60 -1.75
N ALA A 70 2.20 -2.21 -1.94
CA ALA A 70 2.47 -3.57 -1.49
C ALA A 70 2.45 -3.69 0.03
N ALA A 71 2.95 -2.65 0.72
CA ALA A 71 2.94 -2.58 2.17
C ALA A 71 1.51 -2.40 2.72
N MET A 72 0.70 -1.52 2.11
CA MET A 72 -0.69 -1.33 2.51
C MET A 72 -1.55 -2.56 2.22
N VAL A 73 -1.37 -3.20 1.07
CA VAL A 73 -2.04 -4.47 0.73
C VAL A 73 -1.71 -5.56 1.76
N HIS A 74 -0.47 -5.61 2.24
CA HIS A 74 -0.09 -6.56 3.27
C HIS A 74 -0.87 -6.36 4.57
N ILE A 75 -0.99 -5.13 5.07
CA ILE A 75 -1.80 -4.84 6.26
C ILE A 75 -3.27 -5.13 5.99
N ALA A 76 -3.80 -4.68 4.86
CA ALA A 76 -5.20 -4.88 4.53
C ALA A 76 -5.60 -6.35 4.37
N SER A 77 -4.68 -7.19 3.89
CA SER A 77 -4.94 -8.63 3.74
C SER A 77 -5.12 -9.38 5.07
N GLN A 78 -4.70 -8.77 6.18
CA GLN A 78 -4.73 -9.34 7.52
C GLN A 78 -5.76 -8.68 8.45
N ASN A 79 -6.33 -7.54 8.06
CA ASN A 79 -7.19 -6.71 8.89
C ASN A 79 -8.50 -6.43 8.13
N PRO A 80 -9.54 -7.27 8.30
CA PRO A 80 -10.78 -7.16 7.54
C PRO A 80 -11.62 -5.92 7.90
N ASP A 81 -11.43 -5.37 9.11
CA ASP A 81 -12.23 -4.27 9.66
C ASP A 81 -11.67 -2.88 9.29
N LEU A 82 -10.76 -2.79 8.30
CA LEU A 82 -10.23 -1.49 7.86
C LEU A 82 -11.32 -0.64 7.19
N GLY A 83 -11.29 0.66 7.45
CA GLY A 83 -12.20 1.62 6.82
C GLY A 83 -12.09 1.65 5.30
N ALA A 84 -10.87 1.81 4.77
CA ALA A 84 -10.61 1.76 3.33
C ALA A 84 -9.12 1.59 2.99
N VAL A 85 -8.85 1.32 1.71
CA VAL A 85 -7.50 1.30 1.13
C VAL A 85 -7.44 2.13 -0.16
N VAL A 86 -6.42 2.98 -0.29
CA VAL A 86 -6.12 3.77 -1.49
C VAL A 86 -4.78 3.33 -2.06
N LEU A 87 -4.81 2.73 -3.26
CA LEU A 87 -3.64 2.23 -3.96
C LEU A 87 -3.31 3.12 -5.16
N ILE A 88 -2.17 3.81 -5.11
CA ILE A 88 -1.71 4.72 -6.15
C ILE A 88 -0.53 4.08 -6.90
N ALA A 89 -0.70 3.89 -8.21
CA ALA A 89 0.23 3.15 -9.08
C ALA A 89 0.62 1.77 -8.51
N PRO A 90 -0.34 0.91 -8.12
CA PRO A 90 0.00 -0.38 -7.52
C PRO A 90 0.62 -1.33 -8.53
N PHE A 91 1.44 -2.25 -8.01
CA PHE A 91 1.94 -3.38 -8.77
C PHE A 91 1.42 -4.70 -8.22
N MET A 92 1.40 -5.72 -9.07
CA MET A 92 0.97 -7.08 -8.69
C MET A 92 2.04 -7.80 -7.88
N SER A 93 3.30 -7.64 -8.27
CA SER A 93 4.51 -8.03 -7.55
C SER A 93 5.73 -7.39 -8.20
N LEU A 94 6.87 -7.42 -7.52
CA LEU A 94 8.08 -6.75 -7.99
C LEU A 94 8.65 -7.42 -9.24
N TRP A 95 8.70 -8.76 -9.33
CA TRP A 95 9.18 -9.40 -10.55
C TRP A 95 8.22 -9.25 -11.71
N ARG A 96 6.90 -9.13 -11.48
CA ARG A 96 5.93 -8.90 -12.57
C ARG A 96 6.17 -7.54 -13.24
N VAL A 97 6.66 -6.57 -12.47
CA VAL A 97 7.11 -5.27 -12.99
C VAL A 97 8.41 -5.45 -13.78
N PHE A 98 9.46 -5.98 -13.15
CA PHE A 98 10.80 -6.09 -13.77
C PHE A 98 10.84 -6.98 -15.01
N LEU A 99 10.24 -8.17 -14.94
CA LEU A 99 10.20 -9.12 -16.05
C LEU A 99 9.11 -8.79 -17.08
N ARG A 100 8.23 -7.84 -16.76
CA ARG A 100 7.05 -7.47 -17.56
C ARG A 100 6.11 -8.64 -17.89
N ARG A 101 6.14 -9.72 -17.11
CA ARG A 101 5.32 -10.93 -17.27
C ARG A 101 4.26 -11.01 -16.18
N SER A 102 3.07 -11.50 -16.51
CA SER A 102 1.99 -11.71 -15.53
C SER A 102 2.12 -13.02 -14.76
N ASN A 103 2.69 -14.06 -15.39
CA ASN A 103 2.76 -15.41 -14.82
C ASN A 103 4.12 -15.62 -14.16
N ILE A 104 4.20 -15.32 -12.86
CA ILE A 104 5.36 -15.56 -12.01
C ILE A 104 4.88 -16.34 -10.80
N ASN A 105 5.64 -17.36 -10.40
CA ASN A 105 5.37 -18.14 -9.20
C ASN A 105 5.52 -17.22 -7.96
N PRO A 106 4.45 -16.96 -7.19
CA PRO A 106 4.50 -16.08 -6.04
C PRO A 106 5.54 -16.45 -4.98
N SER A 107 5.85 -17.75 -4.83
CA SER A 107 6.86 -18.22 -3.85
C SER A 107 8.30 -17.83 -4.19
N MET A 108 8.56 -17.41 -5.43
CA MET A 108 9.85 -16.86 -5.87
C MET A 108 9.78 -15.35 -6.08
N ASP A 109 8.65 -14.73 -5.73
CA ASP A 109 8.38 -13.32 -5.94
C ASP A 109 8.63 -12.47 -4.70
N MET A 110 8.86 -11.18 -4.95
CA MET A 110 8.93 -10.18 -3.91
C MET A 110 7.67 -9.34 -3.97
N PHE A 111 7.07 -9.11 -2.81
CA PHE A 111 5.85 -8.36 -2.64
C PHE A 111 4.67 -8.92 -3.46
N PRO A 112 4.23 -10.18 -3.25
CA PRO A 112 3.13 -10.82 -3.98
C PRO A 112 1.78 -10.18 -3.61
N SER A 113 1.58 -8.97 -4.09
CA SER A 113 0.50 -8.05 -3.70
C SER A 113 -0.82 -8.48 -4.32
N TYR A 114 -0.80 -9.01 -5.55
CA TYR A 114 -2.02 -9.51 -6.19
C TYR A 114 -2.65 -10.64 -5.37
N GLU A 115 -1.86 -11.61 -4.94
CA GLU A 115 -2.34 -12.76 -4.16
C GLU A 115 -2.89 -12.31 -2.79
N LYS A 116 -2.16 -11.43 -2.09
CA LYS A 116 -2.61 -10.85 -0.81
C LYS A 116 -3.88 -10.02 -0.98
N ALA A 117 -4.02 -9.30 -2.09
CA ALA A 117 -5.14 -8.41 -2.32
C ALA A 117 -6.47 -9.14 -2.54
N LEU A 118 -6.46 -10.44 -2.86
CA LEU A 118 -7.66 -11.27 -2.99
C LEU A 118 -8.42 -11.47 -1.68
N THR A 119 -7.77 -11.24 -0.53
CA THR A 119 -8.39 -11.35 0.80
C THR A 119 -8.84 -10.00 1.38
N ILE A 120 -8.65 -8.91 0.63
CA ILE A 120 -9.06 -7.56 1.06
C ILE A 120 -10.53 -7.36 0.70
N HIS A 121 -11.38 -7.14 1.70
CA HIS A 121 -12.82 -6.93 1.52
C HIS A 121 -13.29 -5.50 1.78
N CYS A 122 -12.43 -4.64 2.37
CA CYS A 122 -12.79 -3.25 2.62
C CYS A 122 -12.80 -2.42 1.32
N PRO A 123 -13.54 -1.28 1.31
CA PRO A 123 -13.57 -0.36 0.18
C PRO A 123 -12.17 -0.02 -0.33
N THR A 124 -11.91 -0.29 -1.61
CA THR A 124 -10.59 -0.07 -2.22
C THR A 124 -10.66 0.86 -3.42
N LEU A 125 -9.90 1.95 -3.39
CA LEU A 125 -9.67 2.84 -4.53
C LEU A 125 -8.34 2.50 -5.21
N VAL A 126 -8.36 2.31 -6.53
CA VAL A 126 -7.14 2.13 -7.34
C VAL A 126 -6.97 3.29 -8.31
N CYS A 127 -5.88 4.03 -8.17
CA CYS A 127 -5.48 5.11 -9.06
C CYS A 127 -4.23 4.70 -9.85
N HIS A 128 -4.26 4.77 -11.19
CA HIS A 128 -3.12 4.41 -12.02
C HIS A 128 -2.99 5.29 -13.26
N GLY A 129 -1.78 5.75 -13.57
CA GLY A 129 -1.50 6.53 -14.77
C GLY A 129 -1.50 5.69 -16.04
N LYS A 130 -2.27 6.11 -17.06
CA LYS A 130 -2.31 5.41 -18.38
C LYS A 130 -0.96 5.38 -19.14
N LYS A 131 -0.05 6.28 -18.78
CA LYS A 131 1.28 6.43 -19.40
C LYS A 131 2.41 6.14 -18.41
N ASP A 132 2.13 5.40 -17.34
CA ASP A 132 3.17 4.97 -16.41
C ASP A 132 4.13 4.00 -17.10
N VAL A 133 5.37 4.44 -17.26
CA VAL A 133 6.44 3.68 -17.94
C VAL A 133 7.21 2.75 -17.01
N ILE A 134 7.03 2.91 -15.69
CA ILE A 134 7.68 2.13 -14.64
C ILE A 134 6.77 0.97 -14.25
N VAL A 135 5.55 1.26 -13.83
CA VAL A 135 4.53 0.26 -13.49
C VAL A 135 3.43 0.35 -14.53
N ASP A 136 3.42 -0.57 -15.48
CA ASP A 136 2.42 -0.60 -16.56
C ASP A 136 0.98 -0.61 -15.99
N GLN A 137 0.06 0.13 -16.64
CA GLN A 137 -1.33 0.26 -16.21
C GLN A 137 -2.04 -1.09 -16.00
N LYS A 138 -1.61 -2.16 -16.69
CA LYS A 138 -2.13 -3.52 -16.49
C LYS A 138 -2.10 -3.97 -15.04
N HIS A 139 -1.14 -3.49 -14.25
CA HIS A 139 -1.07 -3.80 -12.82
C HIS A 139 -2.22 -3.17 -12.04
N GLY A 140 -2.49 -1.88 -12.25
CA GLY A 140 -3.62 -1.20 -11.62
C GLY A 140 -4.96 -1.80 -12.04
N LEU A 141 -5.13 -2.14 -13.33
CA LEU A 141 -6.34 -2.82 -13.81
C LEU A 141 -6.54 -4.19 -13.14
N ALA A 142 -5.49 -5.01 -13.08
CA ALA A 142 -5.56 -6.31 -12.40
C ALA A 142 -5.88 -6.17 -10.91
N MET A 143 -5.28 -5.20 -10.21
CA MET A 143 -5.56 -4.94 -8.81
C MET A 143 -7.00 -4.44 -8.59
N LYS A 144 -7.56 -3.67 -9.53
CA LYS A 144 -8.96 -3.22 -9.48
C LYS A 144 -9.94 -4.38 -9.71
N GLU A 145 -9.66 -5.23 -10.70
CA GLU A 145 -10.56 -6.29 -11.15
C GLU A 145 -10.52 -7.55 -10.28
N ARG A 146 -9.66 -7.58 -9.24
CA ARG A 146 -9.47 -8.73 -8.35
C ARG A 146 -10.76 -9.20 -7.66
N ASP A 147 -11.69 -8.28 -7.38
CA ASP A 147 -12.96 -8.54 -6.70
C ASP A 147 -14.08 -8.99 -7.67
N THR A 148 -13.86 -8.89 -8.98
CA THR A 148 -14.88 -9.19 -10.01
C THR A 148 -14.99 -10.67 -10.39
N LYS A 149 -14.28 -11.57 -9.70
CA LYS A 149 -14.31 -13.02 -9.92
C LYS A 149 -15.13 -13.75 -8.86
N LEU A 150 -16.37 -13.30 -8.63
CA LEU A 150 -17.42 -14.07 -7.95
C LEU A 150 -18.24 -14.85 -8.98
#